data_AF-A0A321LN97-F1
#
_entry.id   AF-A0A321LN97-F1
#
_cell.length_a   1.000
_cell.length_b   1.000
_cell.length_c   1.000
_cell.angle_alpha   90.00
_cell.angle_beta   90.00
_cell.angle_gamma   90.00
#
_symmetry.space_group_name_H-M   'P 1'
#
loop_
_entity.id
_entity.type
_entity.pdbx_description
1 polymer ?
#
loop_
_entity_poly.entity_id
_entity_poly.type
_entity_poly.pdbx_seq_one_letter_code
_entity_poly.pdbx_strand_id
1 'polypeptide(L)' 'MATETVNLQLDSEAARVFRTATPEEQKKMEVLLSIWLKEISASESLSLKEVMNDIGRTARERGLTPEILESLLNEE' A
#
# COMPACT_ATOMS: atom_id res chain seq x y z
N MET A 1 4.37 -19.01 4.14
CA MET A 1 4.02 -17.61 4.48
C MET A 1 3.41 -17.62 5.88
N ALA A 2 3.78 -16.65 6.72
CA ALA A 2 3.13 -16.50 8.02
C ALA A 2 1.70 -15.98 7.84
N THR A 3 0.76 -16.46 8.65
CA THR A 3 -0.62 -16.00 8.70
C THR A 3 -0.87 -15.39 10.07
N GLU A 4 -1.51 -14.23 10.09
CA GLU A 4 -1.95 -13.57 11.32
C GLU A 4 -3.48 -13.51 11.37
N THR A 5 -4.05 -13.59 12.57
CA THR A 5 -5.51 -13.49 12.77
C THR A 5 -5.89 -12.04 12.97
N VAL A 6 -6.87 -11.57 12.19
CA VAL A 6 -7.47 -10.25 12.31
C VAL A 6 -8.98 -10.38 12.49
N ASN A 7 -9.58 -9.53 13.31
CA ASN A 7 -11.03 -9.47 13.47
C ASN A 7 -11.62 -8.51 12.43
N LEU A 8 -12.47 -9.03 11.55
CA LEU A 8 -13.11 -8.27 10.48
C LEU A 8 -14.62 -8.24 10.68
N GLN A 9 -15.23 -7.08 10.43
CA GLN A 9 -16.67 -6.96 10.35
C GLN A 9 -17.10 -7.20 8.90
N LEU A 10 -17.97 -8.19 8.70
CA LEU A 10 -18.58 -8.53 7.42
C LEU A 10 -20.09 -8.33 7.55
N ASP A 11 -20.78 -8.22 6.41
CA ASP A 11 -22.23 -8.32 6.43
C ASP A 11 -22.68 -9.69 6.97
N SER A 12 -23.90 -9.74 7.50
CA SER A 12 -24.42 -10.93 8.18
C SER A 12 -24.49 -12.17 7.29
N GLU A 13 -24.70 -11.99 5.98
CA GLU A 13 -24.81 -13.10 5.04
C GLU A 13 -23.44 -13.67 4.71
N ALA A 14 -22.45 -12.83 4.38
CA ALA A 14 -21.08 -13.26 4.16
C ALA A 14 -20.49 -13.92 5.41
N ALA A 15 -20.75 -13.37 6.60
CA ALA A 15 -20.33 -13.99 7.86
C ALA A 15 -20.95 -15.38 8.06
N ARG A 16 -22.23 -15.56 7.69
CA ARG A 16 -22.90 -16.87 7.74
C ARG A 16 -22.22 -17.84 6.78
N VAL A 17 -22.05 -17.45 5.52
CA VAL A 17 -21.42 -18.27 4.47
C VAL A 17 -20.02 -18.73 4.90
N PHE A 18 -19.18 -17.81 5.36
CA PHE A 18 -17.82 -18.13 5.81
C PHE A 18 -17.83 -19.15 6.96
N ARG A 19 -18.68 -18.95 7.98
CA ARG A 19 -18.76 -19.85 9.15
C ARG A 19 -19.30 -21.23 8.81
N THR A 20 -20.18 -21.35 7.82
CA THR A 20 -20.79 -22.63 7.43
C THR A 20 -19.98 -23.37 6.36
N ALA A 21 -19.01 -22.71 5.73
CA ALA A 21 -18.17 -23.30 4.70
C ALA A 21 -17.22 -24.35 5.27
N THR A 22 -16.78 -25.28 4.42
CA THR A 22 -15.76 -26.26 4.79
C THR A 22 -14.43 -25.60 5.10
N PRO A 23 -13.52 -26.24 5.86
CA PRO A 23 -12.20 -25.69 6.13
C PRO A 23 -11.40 -25.33 4.86
N GLU A 24 -11.57 -26.11 3.79
CA GLU A 24 -10.92 -25.84 2.51
C GLU A 24 -11.48 -24.58 1.84
N GLU A 25 -12.80 -24.39 1.85
CA GLU A 25 -13.45 -23.20 1.30
C GLU A 25 -13.12 -21.95 2.13
N GLN A 26 -13.12 -22.05 3.46
CA GLN A 26 -12.65 -20.98 4.34
C GLN A 26 -11.23 -20.57 3.97
N LYS A 27 -10.33 -21.55 3.75
CA LYS A 27 -8.96 -21.25 3.37
C LYS A 27 -8.86 -20.54 2.02
N LYS A 28 -9.66 -20.95 1.03
CA LYS A 28 -9.72 -20.28 -0.28
C LYS A 28 -10.18 -18.82 -0.13
N MET A 29 -11.21 -18.57 0.68
CA MET A 29 -11.71 -17.22 0.96
C MET A 29 -10.65 -16.35 1.65
N GLU A 30 -9.95 -16.88 2.66
CA GLU A 30 -8.84 -16.16 3.33
C GLU A 30 -7.74 -15.74 2.36
N VAL A 31 -7.37 -16.63 1.43
CA VAL A 31 -6.34 -16.34 0.41
C VAL A 31 -6.81 -15.26 -0.54
N LEU A 32 -8.05 -15.35 -1.03
CA LEU A 32 -8.62 -14.33 -1.92
C LEU A 32 -8.66 -12.96 -1.25
N LEU A 33 -9.14 -12.90 0.00
CA LEU A 33 -9.16 -11.66 0.78
C LEU A 33 -7.75 -11.10 0.99
N SER A 34 -6.77 -11.96 1.29
CA SER A 34 -5.37 -11.55 1.46
C SER A 34 -4.77 -10.93 0.18
N ILE A 35 -5.16 -11.43 -1.00
CA ILE A 35 -4.73 -10.87 -2.29
C ILE A 35 -5.37 -9.51 -2.50
N TRP A 36 -6.69 -9.40 -2.28
CA TRP A 36 -7.42 -8.14 -2.43
C TRP A 36 -6.89 -7.04 -1.50
N LEU A 37 -6.63 -7.36 -0.23
CA LEU A 37 -6.07 -6.40 0.72
C LEU A 37 -4.68 -5.89 0.29
N LYS A 38 -3.85 -6.77 -0.28
CA LYS A 38 -2.55 -6.38 -0.83
C LYS A 38 -2.70 -5.49 -2.06
N GLU A 39 -3.65 -5.80 -2.94
CA GLU A 39 -3.91 -4.99 -4.14
C GLU A 39 -4.42 -3.58 -3.79
N ILE A 40 -5.28 -3.47 -2.77
CA ILE A 40 -5.71 -2.16 -2.23
C ILE A 40 -4.49 -1.39 -1.71
N SER A 41 -3.60 -2.03 -0.96
CA SER A 41 -2.37 -1.36 -0.50
C SER A 41 -1.38 -1.05 -1.64
N ALA A 42 -1.39 -1.84 -2.71
CA ALA A 42 -0.52 -1.63 -3.87
C ALA A 42 -1.05 -0.52 -4.80
N SER A 43 -2.37 -0.31 -4.82
CA SER A 43 -3.00 0.81 -5.52
C SER A 43 -2.84 2.14 -4.77
N GLU A 44 -2.53 2.10 -3.47
CA GLU A 44 -1.89 3.20 -2.74
C GLU A 44 -0.38 3.36 -3.06
N SER A 45 0.12 2.82 -4.19
CA SER A 45 1.42 3.22 -4.70
C SER A 45 1.46 4.74 -4.79
N LEU A 46 2.36 5.37 -4.02
CA LEU A 46 2.55 6.81 -4.01
C LEU A 46 2.54 7.30 -5.46
N SER A 47 1.66 8.25 -5.76
CA SER A 47 1.65 8.87 -7.07
C SER A 47 3.06 9.38 -7.38
N LEU A 48 3.44 9.41 -8.65
CA LEU A 48 4.73 10.00 -9.05
C LEU A 48 4.92 11.39 -8.42
N LYS A 49 3.83 12.16 -8.28
CA LYS A 49 3.82 13.46 -7.60
C LYS A 49 4.20 13.36 -6.12
N GLU A 50 3.67 12.40 -5.38
CA GLU A 50 4.02 12.19 -3.98
C GLU A 50 5.47 11.74 -3.82
N VAL A 51 5.94 10.85 -4.69
CA VAL A 51 7.34 10.43 -4.73
C VAL A 51 8.27 11.61 -5.05
N MET A 52 7.94 12.42 -6.05
CA MET A 52 8.71 13.62 -6.41
C MET A 52 8.71 14.66 -5.29
N ASN A 53 7.58 14.85 -4.60
CA ASN A 53 7.50 15.73 -3.44
C ASN A 53 8.40 15.26 -2.30
N ASP A 54 8.42 13.95 -2.05
CA ASP A 54 9.26 13.36 -1.02
C ASP A 54 10.75 13.52 -1.33
N ILE A 55 11.15 13.21 -2.58
CA ILE A 55 12.51 13.44 -3.07
C ILE A 55 12.90 14.92 -2.93
N GLY A 56 12.03 15.85 -3.33
CA GLY A 56 12.28 17.28 -3.22
C GLY A 56 12.35 17.78 -1.76
N ARG A 57 11.62 17.15 -0.84
CA ARG A 57 11.75 17.41 0.61
C ARG A 57 13.09 16.91 1.13
N THR A 58 13.44 15.65 0.87
CA THR A 58 14.71 15.06 1.31
C THR A 58 15.92 15.81 0.74
N ALA A 59 15.86 16.26 -0.51
CA ALA A 59 16.94 17.03 -1.11
C ALA A 59 17.16 18.37 -0.38
N ARG A 60 16.08 19.09 -0.05
CA ARG A 60 16.16 20.34 0.73
C ARG A 60 16.69 20.12 2.14
N GLU A 61 16.25 19.06 2.82
CA GLU A 61 16.77 18.67 4.14
C GLU A 61 18.28 18.35 4.11
N ARG A 62 18.78 17.88 2.97
CA ARG A 62 20.21 17.61 2.73
C ARG A 62 20.98 18.83 2.23
N GLY A 63 20.36 20.01 2.20
CA GLY A 63 21.01 21.26 1.83
C GLY A 63 20.93 21.63 0.35
N LEU A 64 20.10 20.97 -0.46
CA LEU A 64 19.80 21.44 -1.81
C LEU A 64 18.94 22.71 -1.73
N THR A 65 19.58 23.88 -1.82
CA THR A 65 18.89 25.17 -1.87
C THR A 65 18.48 25.51 -3.31
N PRO A 66 17.53 26.43 -3.51
CA PRO A 66 17.14 26.89 -4.85
C PRO A 66 18.33 27.36 -5.70
N GLU A 67 19.29 28.04 -5.09
CA GLU A 67 20.48 28.59 -5.75
C GLU A 67 21.43 27.48 -6.22
N ILE A 68 21.63 26.43 -5.42
CA ILE A 68 22.43 25.26 -5.80
C ILE A 68 21.72 24.46 -6.90
N LEU A 69 20.41 24.32 -6.81
CA LEU A 69 19.63 23.67 -7.86
C LEU A 69 19.73 24.44 -9.18
N GLU A 70 19.62 25.76 -9.13
CA GLU A 70 19.75 26.63 -10.29
C GLU A 70 21.15 26.57 -10.89
N SER A 71 22.22 26.53 -10.08
CA SER A 71 23.58 26.34 -10.60
C SER A 71 23.75 24.99 -11.29
N LEU A 72 23.22 23.90 -10.71
CA LEU A 72 23.30 22.55 -11.30
C LEU A 72 22.51 22.41 -12.60
N LEU A 73 21.37 23.11 -12.74
CA LEU A 73 20.55 23.07 -13.94
C LEU A 73 21.09 23.96 -15.07
N ASN A 74 21.89 24.97 -14.73
CA ASN A 74 22.51 25.89 -15.68
C ASN A 74 23.94 25.47 -16.09
N GLU A 75 24.46 24.37 -15.54
CA GLU A 75 25.67 23.71 -16.04
C GLU A 75 25.32 22.88 -17.30
N GLU A 76 25.17 23.57 -18.44
CA GLU A 76 25.34 23.00 -19.79
C GLU A 76 26.66 23.47 -20.42
#